data_AF-A0A183GV29-F1
#
_entry.id   AF-A0A183GV29-F1
#
_cell.length_a   1.000
_cell.length_b   1.000
_cell.length_c   1.000
_cell.angle_alpha   90.00
_cell.angle_beta   90.00
_cell.angle_gamma   90.00
#
_symmetry.space_group_name_H-M   'P 1'
#
loop_
_entity.id
_entity.type
_entity.pdbx_description
1 polymer ?
#
loop_
_entity_poly.entity_id
_entity_poly.type
_entity_poly.pdbx_seq_one_letter_code
_entity_poly.pdbx_strand_id
1 'polypeptide(L)'
;MADVEMIADDLEEEFRKLCGEDQPASLQACDRVRKAVNNIEVRIVAEVSKVMRCGHPGRDKIEQEEASRQRCELEELAEVKKRLAEREAELLRLRQQVELPMGTVKESAAEEHPGWLRRQRIQGKDDDSRAQDSEQMGSPRYLALLEVRPYSGEDPAYSGEDPAYGFDAFLESFVLKYPRDSWARAERGVLLRSKLTGRARKQYEALPAAIREGSFDAQVEALRGACRAEARNHRIVALGEFKKLRMKEGQSVADFCVELERLTRRAHPQMDEAALDAQRAQLLYEHLAHWNDSYHLMKVRRMKG
;
A
#
# COMPACT_ATOMS: atom_id res chain seq x y z
N MET A 1 29.30 48.50 -4.41
CA MET A 1 28.37 47.63 -5.18
C MET A 1 29.14 46.69 -6.09
N ALA A 2 30.15 47.15 -6.84
CA ALA A 2 31.04 46.25 -7.61
C ALA A 2 31.69 45.13 -6.77
N ASP A 3 32.10 45.42 -5.53
CA ASP A 3 32.83 44.45 -4.69
C ASP A 3 31.98 43.28 -4.17
N VAL A 4 30.66 43.28 -4.38
CA VAL A 4 29.76 42.20 -3.91
C VAL A 4 29.47 41.18 -5.01
N GLU A 5 29.41 41.62 -6.28
CA GLU A 5 29.26 40.72 -7.43
C GLU A 5 30.52 39.88 -7.63
N MET A 6 31.69 40.49 -7.51
CA MET A 6 32.98 39.80 -7.68
C MET A 6 33.20 38.64 -6.68
N ILE A 7 32.65 38.76 -5.46
CA ILE A 7 32.69 37.70 -4.44
C ILE A 7 31.71 36.56 -4.75
N ALA A 8 30.61 36.83 -5.44
CA ALA A 8 29.65 35.81 -5.84
C ALA A 8 30.19 34.92 -6.96
N ASP A 9 30.88 35.51 -7.95
CA ASP A 9 31.51 34.78 -9.04
C ASP A 9 32.66 33.87 -8.54
N ASP A 10 33.53 34.39 -7.66
CA ASP A 10 34.59 33.61 -7.00
C ASP A 10 34.03 32.43 -6.18
N LEU A 11 32.91 32.64 -5.47
CA LEU A 11 32.23 31.58 -4.71
C LEU A 11 31.63 30.51 -5.62
N GLU A 12 31.04 30.87 -6.75
CA GLU A 12 30.45 29.90 -7.68
C GLU A 12 31.51 29.10 -8.44
N GLU A 13 32.67 29.71 -8.73
CA GLU A 13 33.81 29.02 -9.32
C GLU A 13 34.46 28.01 -8.34
N GLU A 14 34.64 28.38 -7.06
CA GLU A 14 35.04 27.42 -6.02
C GLU A 14 33.99 26.32 -5.80
N PHE A 15 32.69 26.63 -5.91
CA PHE A 15 31.63 25.62 -5.79
C PHE A 15 31.64 24.60 -6.95
N ARG A 16 31.82 25.07 -8.19
CA ARG A 16 32.02 24.19 -9.37
C ARG A 16 33.25 23.29 -9.20
N LYS A 17 34.33 23.83 -8.67
CA LYS A 17 35.61 23.14 -8.42
C LYS A 17 35.54 22.11 -7.29
N LEU A 18 34.70 22.36 -6.28
CA LEU A 18 34.42 21.41 -5.18
C LEU A 18 33.44 20.30 -5.56
N CYS A 19 32.43 20.59 -6.39
CA CYS A 19 31.43 19.61 -6.81
C CYS A 19 31.87 18.73 -8.00
N GLY A 20 32.83 19.19 -8.80
CA GLY A 20 33.29 18.51 -10.01
C GLY A 20 32.32 18.70 -11.18
N GLU A 21 32.87 18.83 -12.39
CA GLU A 21 32.07 19.01 -13.63
C GLU A 21 31.36 17.72 -14.08
N ASP A 22 31.75 16.57 -13.50
CA ASP A 22 31.19 15.26 -13.84
C ASP A 22 29.83 15.02 -13.18
N GLN A 23 28.78 15.31 -13.94
CA GLN A 23 27.41 14.87 -13.65
C GLN A 23 27.41 13.35 -13.33
N PRO A 24 26.90 12.93 -12.14
CA PRO A 24 27.15 11.59 -11.61
C PRO A 24 26.70 10.50 -12.59
N ALA A 25 27.53 9.46 -12.73
CA ALA A 25 27.37 8.43 -13.77
C ALA A 25 25.98 7.76 -13.79
N SER A 26 25.27 7.74 -12.66
CA SER A 26 23.88 7.31 -12.55
C SER A 26 22.90 8.15 -13.38
N LEU A 27 23.00 9.49 -13.35
CA LEU A 27 22.17 10.39 -14.16
C LEU A 27 22.46 10.21 -15.66
N GLN A 28 23.74 10.10 -16.03
CA GLN A 28 24.12 9.81 -17.41
C GLN A 28 23.63 8.44 -17.92
N ALA A 29 23.46 7.46 -17.02
CA ALA A 29 22.87 6.17 -17.36
C ALA A 29 21.35 6.30 -17.57
N CYS A 30 20.64 7.01 -16.70
CA CYS A 30 19.21 7.31 -16.86
C CYS A 30 18.92 8.01 -18.19
N ASP A 31 19.73 9.00 -18.59
CA ASP A 31 19.54 9.71 -19.86
C ASP A 31 19.86 8.88 -21.09
N ARG A 32 20.81 7.94 -21.00
CA ARG A 32 21.05 6.95 -22.07
C ARG A 32 19.86 5.99 -22.22
N VAL A 33 19.29 5.50 -21.12
CA VAL A 33 18.09 4.65 -21.13
C VAL A 33 16.89 5.43 -21.70
N ARG A 34 16.66 6.67 -21.26
CA ARG A 34 15.60 7.56 -21.75
C ARG A 34 15.66 7.75 -23.27
N LYS A 35 16.86 8.06 -23.81
CA LYS A 35 17.09 8.19 -25.26
C LYS A 35 16.86 6.88 -26.01
N ALA A 36 17.25 5.74 -25.43
CA ALA A 36 17.02 4.42 -26.04
C ALA A 36 15.51 4.07 -26.12
N VAL A 37 14.74 4.35 -25.07
CA VAL A 37 13.28 4.14 -25.05
C VAL A 37 12.59 4.98 -26.11
N ASN A 38 12.86 6.29 -26.18
CA ASN A 38 12.27 7.18 -27.18
C ASN A 38 12.60 6.74 -28.62
N ASN A 39 13.81 6.24 -28.88
CA ASN A 39 14.20 5.71 -30.19
C ASN A 39 13.45 4.41 -30.56
N ILE A 40 13.11 3.56 -29.59
CA ILE A 40 12.29 2.36 -29.81
C ILE A 40 10.85 2.76 -30.14
N GLU A 41 10.28 3.71 -29.39
CA GLU A 41 8.94 4.24 -29.60
C GLU A 41 8.75 4.80 -31.03
N VAL A 42 9.64 5.70 -31.47
CA VAL A 42 9.60 6.29 -32.82
C VAL A 42 9.62 5.20 -33.92
N ARG A 43 10.42 4.14 -33.73
CA ARG A 43 10.47 3.01 -34.68
C ARG A 43 9.19 2.18 -34.68
N ILE A 44 8.56 1.97 -33.52
CA ILE A 44 7.27 1.28 -33.43
C ILE A 44 6.19 2.08 -34.12
N VAL A 45 6.08 3.39 -33.85
CA VAL A 45 5.09 4.29 -34.46
C VAL A 45 5.27 4.33 -35.98
N ALA A 46 6.51 4.40 -36.49
CA ALA A 46 6.78 4.39 -37.92
C ALA A 46 6.34 3.07 -38.61
N GLU A 47 6.62 1.91 -38.01
CA GLU A 47 6.25 0.62 -38.60
C GLU A 47 4.73 0.36 -38.52
N VAL A 48 4.06 0.81 -37.46
CA VAL A 48 2.59 0.77 -37.36
C VAL A 48 1.96 1.69 -38.42
N SER A 49 2.46 2.92 -38.54
CA SER A 49 2.03 3.88 -39.56
C SER A 49 2.31 3.44 -41.00
N LYS A 50 3.16 2.43 -41.20
CA LYS A 50 3.41 1.81 -42.51
C LYS A 50 2.39 0.72 -42.84
N VAL A 51 1.98 -0.07 -41.85
CA VAL A 51 0.96 -1.12 -41.99
C VAL A 51 -0.46 -0.55 -42.02
N MET A 52 -0.72 0.55 -41.30
CA MET A 52 -2.04 1.20 -41.24
C MET A 52 -2.33 2.18 -42.39
N ARG A 53 -1.42 2.33 -43.36
CA ARG A 53 -1.72 3.09 -44.59
C ARG A 53 -2.77 2.36 -45.43
N CYS A 54 -3.74 3.11 -45.95
CA CYS A 54 -4.74 2.59 -46.87
C CYS A 54 -4.07 1.87 -48.06
N GLY A 55 -4.53 0.65 -48.34
CA GLY A 55 -4.01 -0.19 -49.43
C GLY A 55 -2.89 -1.17 -49.05
N HIS A 56 -2.48 -1.26 -47.78
CA HIS A 56 -1.55 -2.31 -47.36
C HIS A 56 -2.25 -3.68 -47.25
N PRO A 57 -1.82 -4.74 -47.95
CA PRO A 57 -2.54 -6.03 -48.02
C PRO A 57 -2.57 -6.83 -46.71
N GLY A 58 -1.85 -6.36 -45.68
CA GLY A 58 -2.00 -6.86 -44.31
C GLY A 58 -3.23 -6.32 -43.57
N ARG A 59 -3.76 -5.15 -43.97
CA ARG A 59 -4.91 -4.50 -43.33
C ARG A 59 -6.19 -5.32 -43.52
N ASP A 60 -6.49 -5.70 -44.75
CA ASP A 60 -7.71 -6.46 -45.08
C ASP A 60 -7.79 -7.80 -44.32
N LYS A 61 -6.63 -8.43 -44.07
CA LYS A 61 -6.56 -9.65 -43.24
C LYS A 61 -6.85 -9.38 -41.77
N ILE A 62 -6.31 -8.30 -41.22
CA ILE A 62 -6.58 -7.88 -39.83
C ILE A 62 -8.07 -7.57 -39.65
N GLU A 63 -8.65 -6.79 -40.56
CA GLU A 63 -10.08 -6.45 -40.54
C GLU A 63 -10.99 -7.68 -40.74
N GLN A 64 -10.57 -8.63 -41.58
CA GLN A 64 -11.32 -9.88 -41.79
C GLN A 64 -11.23 -10.84 -40.59
N GLU A 65 -10.07 -10.94 -39.92
CA GLU A 65 -9.89 -11.72 -38.69
C GLU A 65 -10.71 -11.10 -37.54
N GLU A 66 -10.64 -9.79 -37.36
CA GLU A 66 -11.39 -9.05 -36.34
C GLU A 66 -12.91 -9.18 -36.54
N ALA A 67 -13.41 -8.94 -37.76
CA ALA A 67 -14.82 -9.11 -38.08
C ALA A 67 -15.30 -10.57 -37.92
N SER A 68 -14.42 -11.56 -38.12
CA SER A 68 -14.75 -12.97 -37.88
C SER A 68 -14.83 -13.31 -36.40
N ARG A 69 -13.93 -12.74 -35.60
CA ARG A 69 -13.93 -12.89 -34.14
C ARG A 69 -15.16 -12.23 -33.50
N GLN A 70 -15.49 -11.01 -33.89
CA GLN A 70 -16.69 -10.30 -33.41
C GLN A 70 -17.98 -11.08 -33.70
N ARG A 71 -18.08 -11.77 -34.85
CA ARG A 71 -19.22 -12.66 -35.15
C ARG A 71 -19.30 -13.84 -34.18
N CYS A 72 -18.18 -14.48 -33.87
CA CYS A 72 -18.10 -15.62 -32.94
C CYS A 72 -18.53 -15.20 -31.52
N GLU A 73 -18.01 -14.07 -31.03
CA GLU A 73 -18.33 -13.54 -29.69
C GLU A 73 -19.82 -13.14 -29.55
N LEU A 74 -20.44 -12.64 -30.63
CA LEU A 74 -21.89 -12.36 -30.66
C LEU A 74 -22.75 -13.64 -30.64
N GLU A 75 -22.29 -14.72 -31.28
CA GLU A 75 -22.97 -16.02 -31.28
C GLU A 75 -22.91 -16.69 -29.90
N GLU A 76 -21.75 -16.69 -29.25
CA GLU A 76 -21.59 -17.15 -27.86
C GLU A 76 -22.49 -16.37 -26.88
N LEU A 77 -22.55 -15.03 -27.02
CA LEU A 77 -23.40 -14.19 -26.19
C LEU A 77 -24.90 -14.49 -26.40
N ALA A 78 -25.32 -14.82 -27.62
CA ALA A 78 -26.69 -15.24 -27.90
C ALA A 78 -27.02 -16.59 -27.21
N GLU A 79 -26.08 -17.53 -27.20
CA GLU A 79 -26.27 -18.82 -26.52
C GLU A 79 -26.35 -18.66 -24.99
N VAL A 80 -25.49 -17.83 -24.39
CA VAL A 80 -25.54 -17.52 -22.96
C VAL A 80 -26.87 -16.87 -22.56
N LYS A 81 -27.38 -15.92 -23.37
CA LYS A 81 -28.70 -15.31 -23.13
C LYS A 81 -29.83 -16.33 -23.17
N LYS A 82 -29.80 -17.29 -24.10
CA LYS A 82 -30.79 -18.37 -24.17
C LYS A 82 -30.79 -19.24 -22.90
N ARG A 83 -29.61 -19.69 -22.46
CA ARG A 83 -29.46 -20.51 -21.23
C ARG A 83 -29.90 -19.76 -19.96
N LEU A 84 -29.76 -18.43 -19.93
CA LEU A 84 -30.24 -17.60 -18.82
C LEU A 84 -31.77 -17.51 -18.80
N ALA A 85 -32.42 -17.27 -19.95
CA ALA A 85 -33.88 -17.25 -20.05
C ALA A 85 -34.53 -18.60 -19.69
N GLU A 86 -33.87 -19.72 -20.03
CA GLU A 86 -34.30 -21.07 -19.63
C GLU A 86 -34.30 -21.25 -18.10
N ARG A 87 -33.25 -20.76 -17.41
CA ARG A 87 -33.14 -20.80 -15.94
C ARG A 87 -34.13 -19.86 -15.25
N GLU A 88 -34.39 -18.68 -15.80
CA GLU A 88 -35.41 -17.77 -15.26
C GLU A 88 -36.81 -18.38 -15.35
N ALA A 89 -37.14 -19.07 -16.45
CA ALA A 89 -38.39 -19.79 -16.59
C ALA A 89 -38.52 -20.97 -15.59
N GLU A 90 -37.42 -21.67 -15.28
CA GLU A 90 -37.39 -22.70 -14.25
C GLU A 90 -37.60 -22.12 -12.84
N LEU A 91 -36.92 -21.02 -12.50
CA LEU A 91 -37.12 -20.32 -11.22
C LEU A 91 -38.55 -19.81 -11.05
N LEU A 92 -39.19 -19.31 -12.12
CA LEU A 92 -40.60 -18.90 -12.09
C LEU A 92 -41.55 -20.09 -11.80
N ARG A 93 -41.28 -21.27 -12.39
CA ARG A 93 -42.05 -22.50 -12.09
C ARG A 93 -41.88 -22.94 -10.64
N LEU A 94 -40.65 -22.96 -10.13
CA LEU A 94 -40.36 -23.31 -8.73
C LEU A 94 -41.03 -22.33 -7.76
N ARG A 95 -41.03 -21.02 -8.07
CA ARG A 95 -41.70 -20.02 -7.26
C ARG A 95 -43.21 -20.24 -7.17
N GLN A 96 -43.87 -20.57 -8.29
CA GLN A 96 -45.30 -20.92 -8.31
C GLN A 96 -45.65 -22.18 -7.50
N GLN A 97 -44.69 -23.09 -7.27
CA GLN A 97 -44.89 -24.27 -6.43
C GLN A 97 -44.77 -24.00 -4.93
N VAL A 98 -44.13 -22.88 -4.53
CA VAL A 98 -43.90 -22.53 -3.11
C VAL A 98 -45.03 -21.66 -2.53
N GLU A 99 -45.86 -21.02 -3.36
CA GLU A 99 -46.96 -20.16 -2.93
C GLU A 99 -48.25 -20.95 -2.59
N LEU A 100 -48.17 -21.83 -1.59
CA LEU A 100 -49.33 -22.38 -0.86
C LEU A 100 -49.24 -22.02 0.64
N PRO A 101 -50.37 -21.83 1.34
CA PRO A 101 -50.46 -20.77 2.35
C PRO A 101 -49.79 -21.08 3.70
N MET A 102 -49.12 -20.06 4.23
CA MET A 102 -48.47 -20.09 5.55
C MET A 102 -49.47 -20.20 6.70
N GLY A 103 -49.15 -21.08 7.66
CA GLY A 103 -49.78 -21.09 8.98
C GLY A 103 -49.26 -19.93 9.86
N THR A 104 -50.16 -19.24 10.55
CA THR A 104 -49.85 -18.11 11.42
C THR A 104 -49.20 -18.55 12.73
N VAL A 105 -48.14 -17.86 13.16
CA VAL A 105 -47.64 -17.90 14.55
C VAL A 105 -47.39 -16.47 15.04
N LYS A 106 -47.74 -16.22 16.31
CA LYS A 106 -47.93 -14.89 16.92
C LYS A 106 -46.66 -14.27 17.51
N GLU A 107 -46.73 -12.96 17.72
CA GLU A 107 -45.81 -12.18 18.56
C GLU A 107 -45.85 -12.58 20.05
N SER A 108 -44.66 -12.53 20.68
CA SER A 108 -44.40 -12.08 22.06
C SER A 108 -42.87 -12.03 22.29
N ALA A 109 -42.28 -11.35 23.28
CA ALA A 109 -42.48 -10.04 23.93
C ALA A 109 -41.37 -9.88 25.00
N ALA A 110 -40.77 -8.68 25.16
CA ALA A 110 -39.68 -8.39 26.16
C ALA A 110 -38.39 -9.24 25.97
N GLU A 111 -37.19 -8.99 26.52
CA GLU A 111 -36.56 -8.01 27.44
C GLU A 111 -35.02 -8.10 27.18
N GLU A 112 -34.06 -7.23 27.55
CA GLU A 112 -33.94 -5.99 28.35
C GLU A 112 -32.70 -5.19 27.81
N HIS A 113 -32.30 -4.06 28.40
CA HIS A 113 -31.02 -3.37 28.12
C HIS A 113 -30.41 -2.76 29.41
N PRO A 114 -29.23 -3.20 29.89
CA PRO A 114 -28.68 -2.73 31.16
C PRO A 114 -27.88 -1.43 31.02
N GLY A 115 -28.24 -0.41 31.80
CA GLY A 115 -27.60 0.91 31.81
C GLY A 115 -26.37 1.02 32.72
N TRP A 116 -25.18 1.27 32.15
CA TRP A 116 -23.92 1.42 32.88
C TRP A 116 -23.22 2.79 32.72
N LEU A 117 -23.89 3.80 32.13
CA LEU A 117 -23.37 5.16 32.03
C LEU A 117 -23.60 5.97 33.33
N ARG A 118 -22.81 5.68 34.38
CA ARG A 118 -22.67 6.58 35.55
C ARG A 118 -21.28 7.20 35.61
N ARG A 119 -21.23 8.50 35.31
CA ARG A 119 -20.05 9.36 35.33
C ARG A 119 -19.64 9.70 36.78
N GLN A 120 -18.40 9.41 37.17
CA GLN A 120 -17.70 10.02 38.31
C GLN A 120 -16.39 10.59 37.76
N ARG A 121 -16.22 11.91 37.62
CA ARG A 121 -15.93 12.90 38.68
C ARG A 121 -14.64 12.55 39.42
N ILE A 122 -13.55 13.10 38.88
CA ILE A 122 -12.25 13.20 39.54
C ILE A 122 -12.42 13.88 40.89
N GLN A 123 -11.77 13.35 41.92
CA GLN A 123 -11.56 14.04 43.17
C GLN A 123 -10.08 13.86 43.52
N GLY A 124 -9.33 14.96 43.45
CA GLY A 124 -7.92 14.95 43.81
C GLY A 124 -7.74 14.66 45.29
N LYS A 125 -6.65 13.99 45.63
CA LYS A 125 -6.19 13.88 47.00
C LYS A 125 -4.67 13.98 47.01
N ASP A 126 -4.20 15.09 47.52
CA ASP A 126 -2.78 15.31 47.79
C ASP A 126 -2.37 14.40 48.94
N ASP A 127 -1.31 13.63 48.77
CA ASP A 127 -0.58 12.99 49.87
C ASP A 127 0.92 13.19 49.59
N ASP A 128 1.49 14.18 50.28
CA ASP A 128 2.90 14.54 50.29
C ASP A 128 3.65 13.61 51.27
N SER A 129 4.67 12.89 50.78
CA SER A 129 5.86 12.56 51.57
C SER A 129 6.99 11.91 50.75
N ARG A 130 8.07 12.68 50.59
CA ARG A 130 9.45 12.24 50.89
C ARG A 130 10.01 11.02 50.13
N ALA A 131 10.63 11.29 48.97
CA ALA A 131 11.75 10.49 48.47
C ALA A 131 13.05 11.29 48.67
N GLN A 132 14.04 10.65 49.29
CA GLN A 132 15.36 11.25 49.54
C GLN A 132 16.28 11.10 48.32
N ASP A 133 17.25 12.02 48.26
CA ASP A 133 18.36 12.13 47.32
C ASP A 133 18.84 10.83 46.66
N SER A 134 18.80 10.84 45.33
CA SER A 134 19.70 10.02 44.50
C SER A 134 20.21 10.85 43.31
N GLU A 135 21.08 11.82 43.61
CA GLU A 135 21.90 12.50 42.61
C GLU A 135 22.89 11.52 41.95
N GLN A 136 22.39 10.72 41.02
CA GLN A 136 23.21 9.97 40.07
C GLN A 136 22.94 10.50 38.66
N MET A 137 23.35 11.75 38.45
CA MET A 137 23.33 12.42 37.16
C MET A 137 24.03 11.54 36.10
N GLY A 138 23.41 11.40 34.93
CA GLY A 138 23.66 10.28 34.03
C GLY A 138 25.10 10.15 33.51
N SER A 139 25.52 8.91 33.28
CA SER A 139 26.80 8.60 32.63
C SER A 139 26.93 9.34 31.28
N PRO A 140 28.06 10.02 31.00
CA PRO A 140 28.25 10.85 29.80
C PRO A 140 28.00 10.14 28.47
N ARG A 141 28.05 8.81 28.44
CA ARG A 141 27.80 7.99 27.25
C ARG A 141 26.35 8.08 26.74
N TYR A 142 25.37 8.38 27.59
CA TYR A 142 23.95 8.38 27.20
C TYR A 142 23.45 9.73 26.67
N LEU A 143 24.17 10.83 26.94
CA LEU A 143 23.84 12.17 26.42
C LEU A 143 24.10 12.30 24.92
N ALA A 144 25.05 11.52 24.38
CA ALA A 144 25.41 11.51 22.95
C ALA A 144 24.47 10.70 22.05
N LEU A 145 23.54 9.92 22.62
CA LEU A 145 22.56 9.16 21.83
C LEU A 145 21.42 10.09 21.39
N LEU A 146 21.19 10.18 20.08
CA LEU A 146 20.02 10.83 19.46
C LEU A 146 18.73 10.47 20.21
N GLU A 147 17.79 11.41 20.28
CA GLU A 147 16.50 11.13 20.91
C GLU A 147 15.81 9.95 20.23
N VAL A 148 15.27 9.02 21.02
CA VAL A 148 14.45 7.94 20.47
C VAL A 148 13.24 8.57 19.79
N ARG A 149 13.24 8.51 18.46
CA ARG A 149 12.16 8.97 17.60
C ARG A 149 10.86 8.26 18.01
N PRO A 150 9.71 8.98 18.06
CA PRO A 150 8.44 8.34 18.34
C PRO A 150 8.03 7.37 17.22
N TYR A 151 7.36 6.28 17.59
CA TYR A 151 6.82 5.31 16.64
C TYR A 151 5.31 5.52 16.43
N SER A 152 4.94 5.84 15.19
CA SER A 152 3.57 6.14 14.76
C SER A 152 2.72 4.88 14.52
N GLY A 153 3.34 3.78 14.09
CA GLY A 153 2.65 2.60 13.57
C GLY A 153 1.93 2.84 12.24
N GLU A 154 2.24 3.92 11.53
CA GLU A 154 1.65 4.24 10.23
C GLU A 154 2.36 3.50 9.09
N ASP A 155 1.73 3.50 7.91
CA ASP A 155 2.31 2.91 6.71
C ASP A 155 3.26 3.94 6.08
N PRO A 156 4.56 3.64 5.87
CA PRO A 156 5.53 4.59 5.30
C PRO A 156 5.08 5.22 3.98
N ALA A 157 4.23 4.54 3.20
CA ALA A 157 3.66 5.06 1.96
C ALA A 157 2.70 6.25 2.16
N TYR A 158 2.28 6.54 3.40
CA TYR A 158 1.38 7.64 3.76
C TYR A 158 1.95 8.60 4.79
N SER A 159 2.82 8.14 5.70
CA SER A 159 3.39 8.99 6.75
C SER A 159 4.63 9.77 6.32
N GLY A 160 5.20 9.46 5.14
CA GLY A 160 6.48 10.06 4.69
C GLY A 160 7.67 9.65 5.56
N GLU A 161 7.50 8.62 6.38
CA GLU A 161 8.55 8.06 7.23
C GLU A 161 9.49 7.18 6.41
N ASP A 162 10.71 7.01 6.91
CA ASP A 162 11.69 6.10 6.30
C ASP A 162 11.10 4.67 6.26
N PRO A 163 11.00 4.01 5.09
CA PRO A 163 10.51 2.63 4.98
C PRO A 163 11.29 1.62 5.81
N ALA A 164 12.55 1.91 6.17
CA ALA A 164 13.35 1.09 7.07
C ALA A 164 13.00 1.28 8.56
N TYR A 165 12.27 2.34 8.93
CA TYR A 165 11.92 2.66 10.32
C TYR A 165 10.70 1.87 10.82
N GLY A 166 10.84 0.55 10.86
CA GLY A 166 9.85 -0.37 11.43
C GLY A 166 9.86 -0.42 12.96
N PHE A 167 8.91 -1.17 13.53
CA PHE A 167 8.80 -1.32 14.99
C PHE A 167 10.06 -1.90 15.64
N ASP A 168 10.76 -2.83 14.98
CA ASP A 168 12.00 -3.39 15.51
C ASP A 168 13.16 -2.38 15.50
N ALA A 169 13.29 -1.52 14.48
CA ALA A 169 14.26 -0.42 14.46
C ALA A 169 13.99 0.64 15.55
N PHE A 170 12.70 0.93 15.82
CA PHE A 170 12.29 1.70 16.99
C PHE A 170 12.71 1.00 18.29
N LEU A 171 12.44 -0.29 18.45
CA LEU A 171 12.79 -1.05 19.66
C LEU A 171 14.30 -1.13 19.89
N GLU A 172 15.12 -1.31 18.85
CA GLU A 172 16.58 -1.28 18.94
C GLU A 172 17.07 0.06 19.47
N SER A 173 16.58 1.16 18.88
CA SER A 173 16.86 2.53 19.33
C SER A 173 16.41 2.76 20.78
N PHE A 174 15.23 2.26 21.14
CA PHE A 174 14.67 2.35 22.49
C PHE A 174 15.50 1.58 23.52
N VAL A 175 15.88 0.33 23.23
CA VAL A 175 16.67 -0.51 24.13
C VAL A 175 18.09 0.03 24.29
N LEU A 176 18.67 0.62 23.24
CA LEU A 176 19.98 1.28 23.29
C LEU A 176 19.98 2.52 24.20
N LYS A 177 18.93 3.36 24.15
CA LYS A 177 18.79 4.55 25.02
C LYS A 177 18.36 4.18 26.45
N TYR A 178 17.53 3.14 26.59
CA TYR A 178 16.94 2.70 27.86
C TYR A 178 17.32 1.22 28.15
N PRO A 179 18.59 0.94 28.48
CA PRO A 179 19.07 -0.42 28.77
C PRO A 179 18.47 -0.97 30.07
N ARG A 180 18.38 -2.31 30.18
CA ARG A 180 17.79 -3.00 31.35
C ARG A 180 18.57 -2.76 32.65
N ASP A 181 19.86 -2.48 32.54
CA ASP A 181 20.76 -2.35 33.70
C ASP A 181 20.73 -0.94 34.32
N SER A 182 20.09 0.03 33.66
CA SER A 182 20.01 1.43 34.13
C SER A 182 18.58 1.96 34.29
N TRP A 183 17.57 1.15 33.98
CA TRP A 183 16.15 1.55 34.01
C TRP A 183 15.27 0.42 34.52
N ALA A 184 14.40 0.70 35.49
CA ALA A 184 13.50 -0.30 36.04
C ALA A 184 12.44 -0.75 35.00
N ARG A 185 11.99 -2.01 35.10
CA ARG A 185 11.03 -2.57 34.13
C ARG A 185 9.74 -1.74 34.01
N ALA A 186 9.25 -1.16 35.11
CA ALA A 186 8.07 -0.30 35.12
C ALA A 186 8.30 1.03 34.39
N GLU A 187 9.42 1.70 34.66
CA GLU A 187 9.82 2.97 34.01
C GLU A 187 9.96 2.79 32.51
N ARG A 188 10.59 1.69 32.07
CA ARG A 188 10.73 1.34 30.65
C ARG A 188 9.37 1.16 29.97
N GLY A 189 8.35 0.67 30.67
CA GLY A 189 6.98 0.59 30.15
C GLY A 189 6.29 1.96 30.01
N VAL A 190 6.50 2.87 30.97
CA VAL A 190 6.01 4.26 30.89
C VAL A 190 6.69 5.01 29.74
N LEU A 191 8.01 4.87 29.61
CA LEU A 191 8.80 5.44 28.51
C LEU A 191 8.42 4.85 27.15
N LEU A 192 8.17 3.54 27.06
CA LEU A 192 7.67 2.90 25.85
C LEU A 192 6.37 3.58 25.41
N ARG A 193 5.39 3.65 26.32
CA ARG A 193 4.10 4.31 26.06
C ARG A 193 4.26 5.77 25.62
N SER A 194 5.17 6.54 26.23
CA SER A 194 5.37 7.95 25.87
C SER A 194 5.99 8.15 24.48
N LYS A 195 6.72 7.15 23.98
CA LYS A 195 7.30 7.14 22.62
C LYS A 195 6.39 6.52 21.56
N LEU A 196 5.22 5.99 21.91
CA LEU A 196 4.20 5.58 20.94
C LEU A 196 3.27 6.74 20.60
N THR A 197 3.03 6.96 19.31
CA THR A 197 2.13 7.97 18.76
C THR A 197 1.14 7.34 17.78
N GLY A 198 0.27 8.16 17.17
CA GLY A 198 -0.60 7.76 16.06
C GLY A 198 -1.38 6.45 16.27
N ARG A 199 -1.15 5.49 15.38
CA ARG A 199 -1.77 4.15 15.39
C ARG A 199 -1.18 3.23 16.45
N ALA A 200 0.15 3.23 16.63
CA ALA A 200 0.83 2.38 17.60
C ALA A 200 0.38 2.67 19.04
N ARG A 201 0.13 3.95 19.36
CA ARG A 201 -0.46 4.32 20.65
C ARG A 201 -1.88 3.78 20.85
N LYS A 202 -2.73 3.85 19.82
CA LYS A 202 -4.08 3.27 19.86
C LYS A 202 -4.04 1.76 20.04
N GLN A 203 -3.12 1.07 19.36
CA GLN A 203 -2.90 -0.37 19.51
C GLN A 203 -2.43 -0.70 20.95
N TYR A 204 -1.49 0.05 21.53
CA TYR A 204 -1.08 -0.11 22.93
C TYR A 204 -2.25 0.11 23.90
N GLU A 205 -3.05 1.16 23.68
CA GLU A 205 -4.19 1.49 24.53
C GLU A 205 -5.34 0.48 24.38
N ALA A 206 -5.40 -0.27 23.28
CA ALA A 206 -6.33 -1.40 23.08
C ALA A 206 -5.86 -2.72 23.73
N LEU A 207 -4.61 -2.82 24.21
CA LEU A 207 -4.13 -4.03 24.91
C LEU A 207 -4.86 -4.24 26.25
N PRO A 208 -5.09 -5.50 26.68
CA PRO A 208 -5.62 -5.82 28.00
C PRO A 208 -4.82 -5.15 29.13
N ALA A 209 -5.53 -4.67 30.17
CA ALA A 209 -4.91 -3.98 31.31
C ALA A 209 -3.76 -4.79 31.94
N ALA A 210 -3.95 -6.09 32.14
CA ALA A 210 -2.93 -7.01 32.67
C ALA A 210 -1.64 -7.09 31.82
N ILE A 211 -1.68 -6.75 30.52
CA ILE A 211 -0.49 -6.66 29.67
C ILE A 211 0.14 -5.27 29.80
N ARG A 212 -0.67 -4.19 29.80
CA ARG A 212 -0.19 -2.81 29.93
C ARG A 212 0.43 -2.52 31.31
N GLU A 213 -0.06 -3.17 32.36
CA GLU A 213 0.47 -3.10 33.73
C GLU A 213 1.48 -4.24 34.02
N GLY A 214 1.67 -5.15 33.07
CA GLY A 214 2.61 -6.26 33.15
C GLY A 214 4.06 -5.87 32.86
N SER A 215 4.90 -6.87 32.56
CA SER A 215 6.31 -6.63 32.26
C SER A 215 6.49 -5.91 30.91
N PHE A 216 7.54 -5.08 30.82
CA PHE A 216 7.99 -4.48 29.56
C PHE A 216 8.11 -5.52 28.43
N ASP A 217 8.67 -6.70 28.75
CA ASP A 217 8.88 -7.77 27.77
C ASP A 217 7.53 -8.31 27.24
N ALA A 218 6.48 -8.37 28.06
CA ALA A 218 5.12 -8.74 27.64
C ALA A 218 4.42 -7.62 26.83
N GLN A 219 4.62 -6.35 27.20
CA GLN A 219 4.14 -5.19 26.44
C GLN A 219 4.72 -5.18 25.01
N VAL A 220 6.03 -5.42 24.88
CA VAL A 220 6.74 -5.46 23.59
C VAL A 220 6.24 -6.61 22.71
N GLU A 221 6.10 -7.83 23.24
CA GLU A 221 5.60 -8.96 22.44
C GLU A 221 4.14 -8.80 22.04
N ALA A 222 3.30 -8.19 22.88
CA ALA A 222 1.93 -7.84 22.52
C ALA A 222 1.87 -6.81 21.38
N LEU A 223 2.72 -5.77 21.41
CA LEU A 223 2.85 -4.81 20.32
C LEU A 223 3.41 -5.43 19.03
N ARG A 224 4.41 -6.31 19.11
CA ARG A 224 4.88 -7.10 17.94
C ARG A 224 3.73 -7.94 17.37
N GLY A 225 2.93 -8.57 18.24
CA GLY A 225 1.72 -9.30 17.86
C GLY A 225 0.73 -8.42 17.10
N ALA A 226 0.43 -7.23 17.61
CA ALA A 226 -0.44 -6.25 16.96
C ALA A 226 0.10 -5.82 15.59
N CYS A 227 1.40 -5.47 15.49
CA CYS A 227 2.03 -5.08 14.22
C CYS A 227 1.97 -6.20 13.16
N ARG A 228 2.21 -7.46 13.55
CA ARG A 228 2.09 -8.63 12.65
C ARG A 228 0.64 -8.86 12.20
N ALA A 229 -0.33 -8.69 13.11
CA ALA A 229 -1.75 -8.80 12.79
C ALA A 229 -2.20 -7.69 11.83
N GLU A 230 -1.76 -6.45 12.05
CA GLU A 230 -2.01 -5.29 11.19
C GLU A 230 -1.48 -5.53 9.77
N ALA A 231 -0.21 -5.94 9.63
CA ALA A 231 0.41 -6.25 8.34
C ALA A 231 -0.33 -7.37 7.59
N ARG A 232 -0.76 -8.43 8.32
CA ARG A 232 -1.60 -9.49 7.74
C ARG A 232 -2.96 -8.96 7.29
N ASN A 233 -3.61 -8.11 8.08
CA ASN A 233 -4.92 -7.55 7.75
C ASN A 233 -4.83 -6.61 6.54
N HIS A 234 -3.83 -5.72 6.49
CA HIS A 234 -3.53 -4.89 5.32
C HIS A 234 -3.32 -5.73 4.05
N ARG A 235 -2.55 -6.82 4.15
CA ARG A 235 -2.34 -7.74 3.03
C ARG A 235 -3.63 -8.43 2.58
N ILE A 236 -4.49 -8.86 3.50
CA ILE A 236 -5.80 -9.45 3.18
C ILE A 236 -6.71 -8.43 2.47
N VAL A 237 -6.77 -7.19 2.97
CA VAL A 237 -7.54 -6.10 2.35
C VAL A 237 -6.98 -5.80 0.96
N ALA A 238 -5.67 -5.62 0.82
CA ALA A 238 -5.02 -5.34 -0.46
C ALA A 238 -5.21 -6.49 -1.47
N LEU A 239 -5.15 -7.76 -1.04
CA LEU A 239 -5.50 -8.91 -1.89
C LEU A 239 -6.97 -8.90 -2.33
N GLY A 240 -7.88 -8.43 -1.46
CA GLY A 240 -9.30 -8.28 -1.77
C GLY A 240 -9.58 -7.13 -2.75
N GLU A 241 -8.93 -5.98 -2.57
CA GLU A 241 -8.94 -4.85 -3.49
C GLU A 241 -8.38 -5.26 -4.86
N PHE A 242 -7.19 -5.87 -4.86
CA PHE A 242 -6.47 -6.33 -6.05
C PHE A 242 -7.26 -7.35 -6.88
N LYS A 243 -7.89 -8.35 -6.26
CA LYS A 243 -8.75 -9.33 -6.97
C LYS A 243 -9.98 -8.70 -7.63
N LYS A 244 -10.43 -7.55 -7.12
CA LYS A 244 -11.57 -6.77 -7.65
C LYS A 244 -11.14 -5.63 -8.55
N LEU A 245 -9.84 -5.41 -8.74
CA LEU A 245 -9.32 -4.31 -9.53
C LEU A 245 -9.76 -4.46 -10.99
N ARG A 246 -10.40 -3.42 -11.52
CA ARG A 246 -10.86 -3.30 -12.91
C ARG A 246 -10.60 -1.86 -13.33
N MET A 247 -10.26 -1.64 -14.60
CA MET A 247 -10.14 -0.29 -15.14
C MET A 247 -11.55 0.33 -15.18
N LYS A 248 -11.67 1.55 -14.65
CA LYS A 248 -12.94 2.26 -14.53
C LYS A 248 -13.27 2.95 -15.86
N GLU A 249 -14.56 3.20 -16.11
CA GLU A 249 -14.98 4.00 -17.26
C GLU A 249 -14.37 5.42 -17.17
N GLY A 250 -13.75 5.88 -18.27
CA GLY A 250 -13.04 7.16 -18.31
C GLY A 250 -11.67 7.21 -17.60
N GLN A 251 -11.20 6.13 -16.98
CA GLN A 251 -9.86 6.07 -16.38
C GLN A 251 -8.77 5.96 -17.46
N SER A 252 -7.66 6.69 -17.31
CA SER A 252 -6.51 6.52 -18.20
C SER A 252 -5.72 5.25 -17.87
N VAL A 253 -5.07 4.67 -18.88
CA VAL A 253 -4.19 3.50 -18.69
C VAL A 253 -3.05 3.81 -17.72
N ALA A 254 -2.53 5.03 -17.71
CA ALA A 254 -1.49 5.45 -16.79
C ALA A 254 -1.98 5.42 -15.32
N ASP A 255 -3.16 5.98 -15.04
CA ASP A 255 -3.75 5.96 -13.70
C ASP A 255 -4.06 4.53 -13.24
N PHE A 256 -4.53 3.68 -14.16
CA PHE A 256 -4.78 2.27 -13.88
C PHE A 256 -3.49 1.51 -13.55
N CYS A 257 -2.41 1.75 -14.30
CA CYS A 257 -1.09 1.17 -14.02
C CYS A 257 -0.56 1.60 -12.63
N VAL A 258 -0.74 2.86 -12.23
CA VAL A 258 -0.35 3.34 -10.89
C VAL A 258 -1.18 2.66 -9.79
N GLU A 259 -2.49 2.52 -9.96
CA GLU A 259 -3.34 1.76 -9.01
C GLU A 259 -2.92 0.28 -8.92
N LEU A 260 -2.64 -0.35 -10.06
CA LEU A 260 -2.21 -1.76 -10.18
C LEU A 260 -0.84 -2.00 -9.52
N GLU A 261 0.13 -1.12 -9.74
CA GLU A 261 1.47 -1.20 -9.13
C GLU A 261 1.39 -1.06 -7.60
N ARG A 262 0.63 -0.04 -7.12
CA ARG A 262 0.41 0.19 -5.69
C ARG A 262 -0.30 -0.98 -5.01
N LEU A 263 -1.31 -1.57 -5.66
CA LEU A 263 -2.07 -2.69 -5.11
C LEU A 263 -1.27 -4.00 -5.14
N THR A 264 -0.52 -4.29 -6.21
CA THR A 264 0.34 -5.48 -6.28
C THR A 264 1.40 -5.47 -5.18
N ARG A 265 2.12 -4.35 -4.96
CA ARG A 265 3.10 -4.22 -3.86
C ARG A 265 2.46 -4.44 -2.48
N ARG A 266 1.27 -3.88 -2.21
CA ARG A 266 0.55 -4.06 -0.93
C ARG A 266 0.00 -5.49 -0.72
N ALA A 267 -0.43 -6.16 -1.79
CA ALA A 267 -0.98 -7.52 -1.74
C ALA A 267 0.11 -8.61 -1.64
N HIS A 268 1.29 -8.34 -2.20
CA HIS A 268 2.39 -9.27 -2.35
C HIS A 268 3.76 -8.69 -1.90
N PRO A 269 3.89 -8.16 -0.67
CA PRO A 269 5.09 -7.46 -0.20
C PRO A 269 6.35 -8.33 -0.11
N GLN A 270 6.20 -9.66 -0.21
CA GLN A 270 7.30 -10.64 -0.19
C GLN A 270 7.63 -11.23 -1.58
N MET A 271 7.02 -10.73 -2.66
CA MET A 271 7.40 -11.11 -4.03
C MET A 271 8.44 -10.13 -4.58
N ASP A 272 9.35 -10.62 -5.42
CA ASP A 272 10.30 -9.77 -6.13
C ASP A 272 9.62 -8.96 -7.25
N GLU A 273 10.25 -7.85 -7.65
CA GLU A 273 9.69 -6.97 -8.68
C GLU A 273 9.56 -7.64 -10.06
N ALA A 274 10.36 -8.67 -10.38
CA ALA A 274 10.26 -9.37 -11.65
C ALA A 274 8.98 -10.22 -11.73
N ALA A 275 8.61 -10.91 -10.64
CA ALA A 275 7.37 -11.64 -10.52
C ALA A 275 6.15 -10.69 -10.42
N LEU A 276 6.30 -9.56 -9.72
CA LEU A 276 5.27 -8.52 -9.67
C LEU A 276 5.04 -7.92 -11.07
N ASP A 277 6.08 -7.61 -11.84
CA ASP A 277 5.97 -7.10 -13.21
C ASP A 277 5.30 -8.09 -14.16
N ALA A 278 5.62 -9.39 -14.06
CA ALA A 278 4.92 -10.43 -14.82
C ALA A 278 3.42 -10.47 -14.48
N GLN A 279 3.06 -10.36 -13.19
CA GLN A 279 1.68 -10.34 -12.72
C GLN A 279 0.93 -9.06 -13.14
N ARG A 280 1.58 -7.89 -13.06
CA ARG A 280 1.08 -6.60 -13.54
C ARG A 280 0.82 -6.66 -15.04
N ALA A 281 1.78 -7.15 -15.83
CA ALA A 281 1.67 -7.26 -17.28
C ALA A 281 0.55 -8.22 -17.71
N GLN A 282 0.35 -9.35 -16.99
CA GLN A 282 -0.76 -10.25 -17.26
C GLN A 282 -2.12 -9.58 -17.01
N LEU A 283 -2.31 -8.92 -15.86
CA LEU A 283 -3.58 -8.27 -15.54
C LEU A 283 -3.86 -7.05 -16.42
N LEU A 284 -2.82 -6.30 -16.79
CA LEU A 284 -2.94 -5.21 -17.75
C LEU A 284 -3.37 -5.75 -19.13
N TYR A 285 -2.84 -6.90 -19.56
CA TYR A 285 -3.31 -7.57 -20.77
C TYR A 285 -4.77 -8.06 -20.63
N GLU A 286 -5.14 -8.72 -19.53
CA GLU A 286 -6.54 -9.15 -19.30
C GLU A 286 -7.54 -7.98 -19.32
N HIS A 287 -7.13 -6.81 -18.82
CA HIS A 287 -7.97 -5.60 -18.80
C HIS A 287 -7.91 -4.73 -20.05
N LEU A 288 -6.89 -4.88 -20.89
CA LEU A 288 -6.80 -4.14 -22.16
C LEU A 288 -7.02 -5.02 -23.39
N ALA A 289 -7.18 -6.34 -23.27
CA ALA A 289 -7.41 -7.25 -24.41
C ALA A 289 -8.70 -6.94 -25.21
N HIS A 290 -9.68 -6.28 -24.58
CA HIS A 290 -10.93 -5.84 -25.20
C HIS A 290 -10.92 -4.33 -25.56
N TRP A 291 -9.81 -3.63 -25.33
CA TRP A 291 -9.61 -2.25 -25.79
C TRP A 291 -9.12 -2.26 -27.24
N ASN A 292 -9.65 -1.33 -28.05
CA ASN A 292 -9.45 -1.32 -29.50
C ASN A 292 -7.97 -1.22 -29.96
N ASP A 293 -7.07 -0.73 -29.10
CA ASP A 293 -5.64 -0.58 -29.39
C ASP A 293 -4.75 -1.72 -28.81
N SER A 294 -5.34 -2.83 -28.33
CA SER A 294 -4.62 -3.90 -27.61
C SER A 294 -3.49 -4.60 -28.39
N TYR A 295 -3.49 -4.50 -29.71
CA TYR A 295 -2.47 -5.01 -30.64
C TYR A 295 -1.04 -4.64 -30.23
N HIS A 296 -0.83 -3.44 -29.66
CA HIS A 296 0.50 -2.97 -29.27
C HIS A 296 1.14 -3.78 -28.12
N LEU A 297 0.34 -4.28 -27.17
CA LEU A 297 0.81 -5.11 -26.04
C LEU A 297 1.32 -6.48 -26.51
N MET A 298 0.68 -7.07 -27.52
CA MET A 298 1.08 -8.36 -28.11
C MET A 298 2.48 -8.30 -28.76
N LYS A 299 2.86 -7.14 -29.30
CA LYS A 299 4.16 -6.96 -29.98
C LYS A 299 5.33 -6.98 -28.99
N VAL A 300 5.15 -6.43 -27.80
CA VAL A 300 6.18 -6.40 -26.74
C VAL A 300 6.52 -7.80 -26.24
N ARG A 301 5.50 -8.66 -26.04
CA ARG A 301 5.70 -10.04 -25.56
C ARG A 301 6.44 -10.94 -26.58
N ARG A 302 6.38 -10.63 -27.88
CA ARG A 302 7.08 -11.38 -28.94
C ARG A 302 8.49 -10.88 -29.26
N MET A 303 8.97 -9.79 -28.64
CA MET A 303 10.32 -9.24 -28.85
C MET A 303 11.30 -9.52 -27.69
N LYS A 304 10.94 -10.40 -26.76
CA LYS A 304 11.80 -10.89 -25.65
C LYS A 304 11.95 -12.43 -25.66
N GLY A 305 11.69 -13.08 -26.79
CA GLY A 305 11.98 -14.49 -27.04
C GLY A 305 13.15 -14.63 -28.01
#